data_AF-A0A1C6SEK1-F1
#
_entry.id   AF-A0A1C6SEK1-F1
#
_cell.length_a   1.000
_cell.length_b   1.000
_cell.length_c   1.000
_cell.angle_alpha   90.00
_cell.angle_beta   90.00
_cell.angle_gamma   90.00
#
_symmetry.space_group_name_H-M   'P 1'
#
loop_
_entity.id
_entity.type
_entity.pdbx_description
1 polymer ?
#
loop_
_entity_poly.entity_id
_entity_poly.type
_entity_poly.pdbx_seq_one_letter_code
_entity_poly.pdbx_strand_id
1 'polypeptide(L)'
;MRRSTRRLLGELDVLPYPERMATLARRARELAATGDLPDVLTDLRAGPRFLALTAAKVVGDRETVRTMTADPQRTIRAVAVKAAVRAGWLSADDLRHLTHDAPADLRHLVYRSLRWGRRPALADHLVDRVRETFGTAEVVALLPACGADQVGDWVRRGGWFCRVGYRFRGDAGHCEASRGDFPRNRSGYRRAEGLEEEGGRGEK
;
A
#
# COMPACT_ATOMS: atom_id res chain seq x y z
N MET A 1 -11.37 20.35 -18.96
CA MET A 1 -11.86 19.04 -19.43
C MET A 1 -12.08 19.04 -20.94
N ARG A 2 -11.16 18.40 -21.65
CA ARG A 2 -11.13 18.24 -23.12
C ARG A 2 -12.22 17.28 -23.62
N ARG A 3 -12.48 17.33 -24.94
CA ARG A 3 -13.51 16.50 -25.59
C ARG A 3 -13.22 15.01 -25.50
N SER A 4 -11.96 14.60 -25.65
CA SER A 4 -11.50 13.22 -25.50
C SER A 4 -11.83 12.67 -24.11
N THR A 5 -11.52 13.41 -23.04
CA THR A 5 -11.83 13.03 -21.67
C THR A 5 -13.34 12.90 -21.44
N ARG A 6 -14.14 13.87 -21.90
CA ARG A 6 -15.60 13.82 -21.74
C ARG A 6 -16.21 12.61 -22.46
N ARG A 7 -15.73 12.30 -23.66
CA ARG A 7 -16.16 11.11 -24.41
C ARG A 7 -15.81 9.82 -23.66
N LEU A 8 -14.58 9.71 -23.15
CA LEU A 8 -14.16 8.57 -22.34
C LEU A 8 -15.09 8.40 -21.12
N LEU A 9 -15.34 9.47 -20.36
CA LEU A 9 -16.22 9.38 -19.19
C LEU A 9 -17.65 8.97 -19.57
N GLY A 10 -18.22 9.54 -20.64
CA GLY A 10 -19.54 9.13 -21.13
C GLY A 10 -19.61 7.66 -21.55
N GLU A 11 -18.55 7.12 -22.18
CA GLU A 11 -18.46 5.69 -22.50
C GLU A 11 -18.39 4.82 -21.24
N LEU A 12 -17.78 5.31 -20.16
CA LEU A 12 -17.59 4.56 -18.91
C LEU A 12 -18.82 4.59 -17.99
N ASP A 13 -19.57 5.69 -17.98
CA ASP A 13 -20.65 5.91 -17.02
C ASP A 13 -21.83 4.94 -17.19
N VAL A 14 -22.09 4.51 -18.43
CA VAL A 14 -23.17 3.58 -18.76
C VAL A 14 -22.83 2.11 -18.47
N LEU A 15 -21.56 1.80 -18.22
CA LEU A 15 -21.09 0.42 -18.06
C LEU A 15 -21.09 -0.04 -16.60
N PRO A 16 -21.39 -1.34 -16.35
CA PRO A 16 -21.17 -1.94 -15.05
C PRO A 16 -19.68 -1.97 -14.70
N TYR A 17 -19.36 -2.00 -13.42
CA TYR A 17 -17.99 -1.80 -12.92
C TYR A 17 -16.91 -2.69 -13.59
N PRO A 18 -17.11 -4.01 -13.80
CA PRO A 18 -16.09 -4.84 -14.44
C PRO A 18 -15.78 -4.40 -15.88
N GLU A 19 -16.82 -4.13 -16.68
CA GLU A 19 -16.71 -3.68 -18.06
C GLU A 19 -16.14 -2.26 -18.15
N ARG A 20 -16.49 -1.40 -17.20
CA ARG A 20 -15.93 -0.05 -17.06
C ARG A 20 -14.41 -0.11 -16.89
N MET A 21 -13.91 -0.98 -16.01
CA MET A 21 -12.47 -1.11 -15.77
C MET A 21 -11.73 -1.72 -16.96
N ALA A 22 -12.34 -2.72 -17.63
CA ALA A 22 -11.78 -3.29 -18.85
C ALA A 22 -11.71 -2.26 -19.99
N THR A 23 -12.78 -1.48 -20.16
CA THR A 23 -12.87 -0.41 -21.17
C THR A 23 -11.87 0.70 -20.88
N LEU A 24 -11.76 1.15 -19.62
CA LEU A 24 -10.75 2.12 -19.22
C LEU A 24 -9.33 1.64 -19.56
N ALA A 25 -9.01 0.38 -19.24
CA ALA A 25 -7.69 -0.17 -19.51
C ALA A 25 -7.39 -0.24 -21.01
N ARG A 26 -8.37 -0.65 -21.83
CA ARG A 26 -8.24 -0.66 -23.29
C ARG A 26 -8.02 0.76 -23.84
N ARG A 27 -8.89 1.71 -23.46
CA ARG A 27 -8.81 3.11 -23.91
C ARG A 27 -7.51 3.80 -23.47
N ALA A 28 -7.03 3.52 -22.26
CA ALA A 28 -5.77 4.07 -21.78
C ALA A 28 -4.59 3.65 -22.69
N ARG A 29 -4.55 2.38 -23.11
CA ARG A 29 -3.51 1.89 -24.03
C ARG A 29 -3.62 2.50 -25.43
N GLU A 30 -4.85 2.64 -25.96
CA GLU A 30 -5.09 3.31 -27.24
C GLU A 30 -4.62 4.77 -27.22
N LEU A 31 -5.01 5.52 -26.18
CA LEU A 31 -4.59 6.91 -26.00
C LEU A 31 -3.08 7.06 -25.78
N ALA A 32 -2.44 6.08 -25.14
CA ALA A 32 -0.99 6.06 -25.02
C ALA A 32 -0.32 5.89 -26.39
N ALA A 33 -0.87 5.02 -27.23
CA ALA A 33 -0.36 4.77 -28.58
C ALA A 33 -0.52 5.99 -29.51
N THR A 34 -1.57 6.80 -29.33
CA THR A 34 -1.78 8.04 -30.10
C THR A 34 -1.10 9.27 -29.51
N GLY A 35 -0.55 9.17 -28.29
CA GLY A 35 0.08 10.30 -27.59
C GLY A 35 -0.87 11.24 -26.86
N ASP A 36 -2.18 10.97 -26.86
CA ASP A 36 -3.20 11.82 -26.24
C ASP A 36 -3.37 11.57 -24.73
N LEU A 37 -2.75 10.51 -24.20
CA LEU A 37 -2.94 10.09 -22.81
C LEU A 37 -2.55 11.16 -21.76
N PRO A 38 -1.42 11.89 -21.87
CA PRO A 38 -1.02 12.87 -20.84
C PRO A 38 -2.08 13.96 -20.60
N ASP A 39 -2.74 14.40 -21.67
CA ASP A 39 -3.82 15.38 -21.61
C ASP A 39 -5.05 14.82 -20.89
N VAL A 40 -5.44 13.57 -21.23
CA VAL A 40 -6.56 12.89 -20.58
C VAL A 40 -6.27 12.64 -19.09
N LEU A 41 -5.06 12.19 -18.74
CA LEU A 41 -4.66 12.01 -17.35
C LEU A 41 -4.70 13.31 -16.56
N THR A 42 -4.30 14.43 -17.17
CA THR A 42 -4.39 15.76 -16.55
C THR A 42 -5.83 16.15 -16.23
N ASP A 43 -6.75 15.97 -17.18
CA ASP A 43 -8.17 16.22 -16.91
C ASP A 43 -8.74 15.25 -15.85
N LEU A 44 -8.42 13.96 -15.91
CA LEU A 44 -8.93 12.96 -14.94
C LEU A 44 -8.41 13.23 -13.52
N ARG A 45 -7.19 13.76 -13.36
CA ARG A 45 -6.65 14.17 -12.05
C ARG A 45 -7.40 15.37 -11.43
N ALA A 46 -8.00 16.22 -12.26
CA ALA A 46 -8.83 17.32 -11.79
C ALA A 46 -10.24 16.88 -11.38
N GLY A 47 -10.71 15.72 -11.87
CA GLY A 47 -12.01 15.13 -11.54
C GLY A 47 -11.89 13.73 -10.92
N PRO A 48 -12.19 12.66 -11.67
CA PRO A 48 -12.17 11.28 -11.16
C PRO A 48 -10.74 10.72 -11.04
N ARG A 49 -10.01 11.18 -10.02
CA ARG A 49 -8.59 10.84 -9.76
C ARG A 49 -8.30 9.35 -9.74
N PHE A 50 -9.22 8.53 -9.25
CA PHE A 50 -9.04 7.08 -9.24
C PHE A 50 -8.92 6.48 -10.65
N LEU A 51 -9.65 7.03 -11.63
CA LEU A 51 -9.54 6.60 -13.02
C LEU A 51 -8.21 7.04 -13.62
N ALA A 52 -7.72 8.24 -13.27
CA ALA A 52 -6.39 8.71 -13.68
C ALA A 52 -5.29 7.75 -13.18
N LEU A 53 -5.31 7.41 -11.89
CA LEU A 53 -4.34 6.49 -11.30
C LEU A 53 -4.43 5.10 -11.93
N THR A 54 -5.64 4.62 -12.20
CA THR A 54 -5.86 3.32 -12.82
C THR A 54 -5.33 3.29 -14.25
N ALA A 55 -5.63 4.30 -15.06
CA ALA A 55 -5.12 4.42 -16.43
C ALA A 55 -3.58 4.51 -16.45
N ALA A 56 -2.99 5.35 -15.60
CA ALA A 56 -1.54 5.49 -15.48
C ALA A 56 -0.86 4.15 -15.12
N LYS A 57 -1.43 3.42 -14.16
CA LYS A 57 -0.94 2.07 -13.81
C LYS A 57 -1.04 1.07 -14.96
N VAL A 58 -2.12 1.13 -15.75
CA VAL A 58 -2.33 0.21 -16.88
C VAL A 58 -1.25 0.37 -17.95
N VAL A 59 -0.85 1.61 -18.23
CA VAL A 59 0.17 1.91 -19.26
C VAL A 59 1.59 1.96 -18.70
N GLY A 60 1.75 1.87 -17.38
CA GLY A 60 3.05 1.96 -16.72
C GLY A 60 3.63 3.39 -16.67
N ASP A 61 2.77 4.42 -16.68
CA ASP A 61 3.17 5.81 -16.54
C ASP A 61 3.68 6.07 -15.12
N ARG A 62 5.00 6.02 -14.98
CA ARG A 62 5.70 6.15 -13.69
C ARG A 62 5.59 7.55 -13.12
N GLU A 63 5.64 8.57 -13.97
CA GLU A 63 5.64 9.97 -13.55
C GLU A 63 4.31 10.36 -12.95
N THR A 64 3.21 9.99 -13.61
CA THR A 64 1.86 10.21 -13.08
C THR A 64 1.67 9.46 -11.76
N VAL A 65 2.06 8.18 -11.68
CA VAL A 65 1.91 7.40 -10.44
C VAL A 65 2.76 7.97 -9.30
N ARG A 66 3.99 8.40 -9.57
CA ARG A 66 4.86 9.10 -8.60
C ARG A 66 4.21 10.39 -8.11
N THR A 67 3.69 11.23 -9.01
CA THR A 67 2.99 12.46 -8.62
C THR A 67 1.82 12.17 -7.67
N MET A 68 1.08 11.09 -7.93
CA MET A 68 -0.07 10.69 -7.12
C MET A 68 0.29 10.09 -5.76
N THR A 69 1.58 9.84 -5.45
CA THR A 69 1.99 9.49 -4.07
C THR A 69 1.92 10.67 -3.12
N ALA A 70 1.78 11.89 -3.64
CA ALA A 70 1.54 13.11 -2.85
C ALA A 70 0.07 13.56 -2.92
N ASP A 71 -0.85 12.73 -3.44
CA ASP A 71 -2.26 13.13 -3.58
C ASP A 71 -2.87 13.48 -2.21
N PRO A 72 -3.64 14.58 -2.09
CA PRO A 72 -4.29 14.95 -0.83
C PRO A 72 -5.21 13.85 -0.28
N GLN A 73 -5.90 13.12 -1.16
CA GLN A 73 -6.81 12.06 -0.79
C GLN A 73 -6.04 10.80 -0.36
N ARG A 74 -6.18 10.44 0.92
CA ARG A 74 -5.43 9.33 1.55
C ARG A 74 -5.57 8.00 0.80
N THR A 75 -6.76 7.71 0.28
CA THR A 75 -7.06 6.45 -0.44
C THR A 75 -6.31 6.38 -1.77
N ILE A 76 -6.30 7.46 -2.54
CA ILE A 76 -5.57 7.57 -3.82
C ILE A 76 -4.08 7.46 -3.57
N ARG A 77 -3.57 8.25 -2.62
CA ARG A 77 -2.17 8.20 -2.19
C ARG A 77 -1.74 6.79 -1.80
N ALA A 78 -2.56 6.09 -1.02
CA ALA A 78 -2.23 4.74 -0.59
C ALA A 78 -2.15 3.74 -1.76
N VAL A 79 -3.03 3.85 -2.76
CA VAL A 79 -2.99 3.01 -3.95
C VAL A 79 -1.78 3.33 -4.81
N ALA A 80 -1.43 4.62 -4.96
CA ALA A 80 -0.27 5.06 -5.72
C ALA A 80 1.04 4.56 -5.09
N VAL A 81 1.22 4.72 -3.78
CA VAL A 81 2.40 4.24 -3.04
C VAL A 81 2.57 2.74 -3.19
N LYS A 82 1.50 1.96 -2.96
CA LYS A 82 1.54 0.50 -3.12
C LYS A 82 1.93 0.11 -4.54
N ALA A 83 1.38 0.77 -5.55
CA ALA A 83 1.68 0.49 -6.95
C ALA A 83 3.15 0.82 -7.28
N ALA A 84 3.62 2.00 -6.89
CA ALA A 84 4.98 2.47 -7.18
C ALA A 84 6.04 1.60 -6.50
N VAL A 85 5.86 1.27 -5.21
CA VAL A 85 6.79 0.39 -4.47
C VAL A 85 6.81 -1.01 -5.07
N ARG A 86 5.65 -1.60 -5.35
CA ARG A 86 5.56 -2.95 -5.93
C ARG A 86 6.24 -3.01 -7.30
N ALA A 87 6.03 -2.00 -8.13
CA ALA A 87 6.64 -1.91 -9.45
C ALA A 87 8.13 -1.50 -9.42
N GLY A 88 8.68 -1.13 -8.27
CA GLY A 88 10.07 -0.68 -8.13
C GLY A 88 10.32 0.68 -8.77
N TRP A 89 9.31 1.53 -8.82
CA TRP A 89 9.41 2.86 -9.40
C TRP A 89 9.86 3.92 -8.42
N LEU A 90 10.03 3.62 -7.13
CA LEU A 90 10.57 4.56 -6.16
C LEU A 90 12.01 4.21 -5.84
N SER A 91 12.89 5.21 -5.93
CA SER A 91 14.26 5.16 -5.45
C SER A 91 14.32 5.26 -3.92
N ALA A 92 15.50 5.05 -3.33
CA ALA A 92 15.70 5.27 -1.90
C ALA A 92 15.41 6.73 -1.52
N ASP A 93 15.81 7.70 -2.35
CA ASP A 93 15.56 9.12 -2.12
C ASP A 93 14.06 9.46 -2.21
N ASP A 94 13.34 8.91 -3.18
CA ASP A 94 11.88 9.07 -3.27
C ASP A 94 11.20 8.60 -1.98
N LEU A 95 11.64 7.46 -1.43
CA LEU A 95 11.11 6.90 -0.19
C LEU A 95 11.49 7.73 1.05
N ARG A 96 12.72 8.27 1.08
CA ARG A 96 13.16 9.19 2.13
C ARG A 96 12.31 10.45 2.14
N HIS A 97 12.13 11.09 0.99
CA HIS A 97 11.25 12.26 0.88
C HIS A 97 9.80 11.95 1.26
N LEU A 98 9.26 10.82 0.78
CA LEU A 98 7.89 10.42 1.07
C LEU A 98 7.67 10.14 2.55
N THR A 99 8.69 9.69 3.30
CA THR A 99 8.56 9.32 4.71
C THR A 99 9.00 10.40 5.68
N HIS A 100 9.76 11.40 5.23
CA HIS A 100 10.43 12.41 6.06
C HIS A 100 9.50 13.14 7.04
N ASP A 101 8.34 13.58 6.56
CA ASP A 101 7.33 14.28 7.37
C ASP A 101 5.93 13.64 7.18
N ALA A 102 5.93 12.37 6.77
CA ALA A 102 4.68 11.65 6.58
C ALA A 102 4.06 11.31 7.93
N PRO A 103 2.72 11.33 8.06
CA PRO A 103 2.05 10.77 9.22
C PRO A 103 2.31 9.25 9.32
N ALA A 104 2.18 8.70 10.53
CA ALA A 104 2.55 7.32 10.82
C ALA A 104 1.82 6.28 9.95
N ASP A 105 0.56 6.54 9.57
CA ASP A 105 -0.21 5.65 8.68
C ASP A 105 0.45 5.49 7.31
N LEU A 106 0.96 6.58 6.74
CA LEU A 106 1.65 6.58 5.46
C LEU A 106 3.03 5.92 5.55
N ARG A 107 3.78 6.17 6.63
CA ARG A 107 5.08 5.50 6.86
C ARG A 107 4.91 3.98 6.96
N HIS A 108 3.99 3.53 7.80
CA HIS A 108 3.69 2.10 7.95
C HIS A 108 3.17 1.46 6.66
N LEU A 109 2.44 2.21 5.83
CA LEU A 109 2.07 1.74 4.50
C LEU A 109 3.29 1.50 3.62
N VAL A 110 4.27 2.40 3.63
CA VAL A 110 5.53 2.25 2.90
C VAL A 110 6.28 1.02 3.39
N TYR A 111 6.49 0.86 4.70
CA TYR A 111 7.22 -0.28 5.27
C TYR A 111 6.58 -1.61 4.90
N ARG A 112 5.24 -1.69 5.01
CA ARG A 112 4.47 -2.88 4.63
C ARG A 112 4.59 -3.17 3.13
N SER A 113 4.59 -2.13 2.31
CA SER A 113 4.74 -2.26 0.85
C SER A 113 6.15 -2.74 0.48
N LEU A 114 7.19 -2.27 1.16
CA LEU A 114 8.58 -2.74 0.98
C LEU A 114 8.72 -4.22 1.35
N ARG A 115 8.13 -4.61 2.50
CA ARG A 115 8.08 -6.00 2.95
C ARG A 115 7.41 -6.91 1.91
N TRP A 116 6.21 -6.56 1.46
CA TRP A 116 5.48 -7.37 0.47
C TRP A 116 6.13 -7.34 -0.90
N GLY A 117 6.80 -6.25 -1.26
CA GLY A 117 7.58 -6.11 -2.48
C GLY A 117 8.94 -6.82 -2.43
N ARG A 118 9.34 -7.37 -1.27
CA ARG A 118 10.66 -7.98 -1.02
C ARG A 118 11.80 -7.07 -1.46
N ARG A 119 11.80 -5.82 -0.98
CA ARG A 119 12.78 -4.78 -1.32
C ARG A 119 13.69 -4.42 -0.11
N PRO A 120 14.49 -5.38 0.42
CA PRO A 120 15.26 -5.15 1.65
C PRO A 120 16.27 -4.03 1.53
N ALA A 121 17.01 -3.94 0.42
CA ALA A 121 17.99 -2.86 0.22
C ALA A 121 17.38 -1.45 0.35
N LEU A 122 16.16 -1.25 -0.19
CA LEU A 122 15.46 0.03 -0.04
C LEU A 122 15.01 0.28 1.40
N ALA A 123 14.61 -0.76 2.13
CA ALA A 123 14.24 -0.64 3.54
C ALA A 123 15.45 -0.36 4.43
N ASP A 124 16.59 -1.01 4.16
CA ASP A 124 17.84 -0.84 4.91
C ASP A 124 18.32 0.62 4.84
N HIS A 125 18.23 1.26 3.67
CA HIS A 125 18.54 2.68 3.49
C HIS A 125 17.67 3.65 4.31
N LEU A 126 16.55 3.21 4.87
CA LEU A 126 15.66 4.06 5.68
C LEU A 126 15.94 3.95 7.18
N VAL A 127 16.62 2.89 7.65
CA VAL A 127 16.73 2.55 9.08
C VAL A 127 17.31 3.68 9.91
N ASP A 128 18.47 4.23 9.52
CA ASP A 128 19.15 5.26 10.31
C ASP A 128 18.32 6.55 10.36
N ARG A 129 17.76 6.98 9.22
CA ARG A 129 16.94 8.20 9.17
C ARG A 129 15.65 8.05 9.98
N VAL A 130 14.97 6.91 9.87
CA VAL A 130 13.75 6.62 10.65
C VAL A 130 14.06 6.63 12.15
N ARG A 131 15.20 6.08 12.54
CA ARG A 131 15.67 6.12 13.94
C ARG A 131 15.90 7.56 14.41
N GLU A 132 16.62 8.36 13.63
CA GLU A 132 16.94 9.75 13.96
C GLU A 132 15.69 10.62 14.08
N THR A 133 14.73 10.47 13.15
CA THR A 133 13.57 11.34 13.06
C THR A 133 12.40 10.88 13.95
N PHE A 134 12.17 9.57 14.06
CA PHE A 134 10.98 9.03 14.72
C PHE A 134 11.27 8.06 15.86
N GLY A 135 12.54 7.73 16.10
CA GLY A 135 12.98 6.89 17.20
C GLY A 135 12.84 5.39 16.96
N THR A 136 13.23 4.62 17.97
CA THR A 136 13.37 3.15 17.91
C THR A 136 12.06 2.44 17.59
N ALA A 137 10.92 2.93 18.07
CA ALA A 137 9.62 2.28 17.86
C ALA A 137 9.25 2.18 16.36
N GLU A 138 9.58 3.19 15.57
CA GLU A 138 9.33 3.19 14.12
C GLU A 138 10.32 2.31 13.37
N VAL A 139 11.57 2.23 13.82
CA VAL A 139 12.54 1.29 13.25
C VAL A 139 12.01 -0.14 13.37
N VAL A 140 11.42 -0.50 14.50
CA VAL A 140 10.85 -1.83 14.75
C VAL A 140 9.74 -2.18 13.76
N ALA A 141 8.92 -1.19 13.40
CA ALA A 141 7.88 -1.38 12.38
C ALA A 141 8.48 -1.56 10.98
N LEU A 142 9.67 -1.01 10.71
CA LEU A 142 10.39 -1.12 9.45
C LEU A 142 11.20 -2.43 9.32
N LEU A 143 11.81 -2.93 10.40
CA LEU A 143 12.71 -4.10 10.37
C LEU A 143 12.16 -5.34 9.65
N PRO A 144 10.86 -5.68 9.70
CA PRO A 144 10.31 -6.80 8.91
C PRO A 144 10.44 -6.66 7.39
N ALA A 145 10.79 -5.47 6.89
CA ALA A 145 11.08 -5.20 5.49
C ALA A 145 12.59 -5.24 5.16
N CYS A 146 13.46 -5.19 6.17
CA CYS A 146 14.92 -5.09 6.04
C CYS A 146 15.59 -6.43 5.70
N GLY A 147 16.84 -6.33 5.24
CA GLY A 147 17.73 -7.47 5.05
C GLY A 147 18.20 -8.08 6.38
N ALA A 148 18.58 -9.36 6.36
CA ALA A 148 19.04 -10.08 7.56
C ALA A 148 20.27 -9.43 8.20
N ASP A 149 21.20 -8.92 7.39
CA ASP A 149 22.42 -8.26 7.87
C ASP A 149 22.09 -6.97 8.63
N GLN A 150 21.20 -6.14 8.06
CA GLN A 150 20.74 -4.91 8.69
C GLN A 150 20.02 -5.18 10.02
N VAL A 151 19.20 -6.22 10.08
CA VAL A 151 18.54 -6.65 11.31
C VAL A 151 19.58 -7.11 12.35
N GLY A 152 20.54 -7.94 11.93
CA GLY A 152 21.61 -8.44 12.80
C GLY A 152 22.49 -7.33 13.37
N ASP A 153 22.87 -6.37 12.53
CA ASP A 153 23.58 -5.16 12.93
C ASP A 153 22.80 -4.36 13.98
N TRP A 154 21.51 -4.17 13.75
CA TRP A 154 20.68 -3.38 14.63
C TRP A 154 20.47 -4.04 16.00
N VAL A 155 20.35 -5.37 16.04
CA VAL A 155 20.33 -6.16 17.29
C VAL A 155 21.67 -6.04 18.02
N ARG A 156 22.80 -6.18 17.33
CA ARG A 156 24.15 -6.06 17.93
C ARG A 156 24.41 -4.71 18.57
N ARG A 157 23.91 -3.62 17.95
CA ARG A 157 24.07 -2.25 18.45
C ARG A 157 23.21 -1.96 19.71
N GLY A 158 22.60 -2.96 20.32
CA GLY A 158 21.86 -2.85 21.58
C GLY A 158 20.43 -2.31 21.42
N GLY A 159 19.88 -2.38 20.21
CA GLY A 159 18.54 -1.87 19.91
C GLY A 159 17.43 -2.60 20.65
N TRP A 160 17.53 -3.92 20.89
CA TRP A 160 16.38 -4.72 21.36
C TRP A 160 16.67 -5.77 22.43
N PHE A 161 15.87 -5.70 23.49
CA PHE A 161 15.33 -6.83 24.27
C PHE A 161 13.98 -7.24 23.65
N CYS A 162 13.73 -8.54 23.53
CA CYS A 162 12.56 -9.13 22.88
C CYS A 162 11.21 -8.51 23.30
N ARG A 163 10.54 -7.82 22.38
CA ARG A 163 9.07 -7.61 22.44
C ARG A 163 8.42 -7.74 21.05
N VAL A 164 8.55 -8.91 20.42
CA VAL A 164 7.72 -9.26 19.27
C VAL A 164 6.77 -10.38 19.69
N GLY A 165 5.51 -10.02 19.96
CA GLY A 165 4.37 -10.88 19.61
C GLY A 165 3.91 -12.01 20.55
N TYR A 166 4.37 -12.14 21.79
CA TYR A 166 3.75 -13.09 22.74
C TYR A 166 2.80 -12.36 23.70
N ARG A 167 1.55 -12.80 23.73
CA ARG A 167 0.56 -12.37 24.71
C ARG A 167 0.99 -12.97 26.07
N PHE A 168 1.60 -12.16 26.93
CA PHE A 168 1.90 -12.57 28.29
C PHE A 168 0.60 -12.75 29.07
N ARG A 169 0.35 -13.97 29.53
CA ARG A 169 -0.52 -14.26 30.66
C ARG A 169 0.28 -15.22 31.56
N GLY A 170 0.69 -14.75 32.73
CA GLY A 170 1.30 -15.58 33.78
C GLY A 170 2.83 -15.44 33.93
N ASP A 171 3.25 -15.45 35.19
CA ASP A 171 4.58 -15.16 35.70
C ASP A 171 5.72 -16.10 35.22
N ALA A 172 6.90 -15.50 35.19
CA ALA A 172 8.23 -16.06 35.31
C ALA A 172 8.52 -17.46 34.70
N GLY A 173 9.26 -17.43 33.60
CA GLY A 173 10.50 -18.22 33.56
C GLY A 173 10.46 -19.56 32.83
N HIS A 174 10.15 -19.57 31.52
CA HIS A 174 10.77 -20.50 30.57
C HIS A 174 10.48 -20.07 29.12
N CYS A 175 11.45 -20.16 28.21
CA CYS A 175 11.24 -19.91 26.79
C CYS A 175 11.89 -21.03 25.96
N GLU A 176 11.06 -21.99 25.56
CA GLU A 176 11.40 -23.00 24.57
C GLU A 176 10.98 -22.51 23.18
N ALA A 177 11.92 -22.46 22.24
CA ALA A 177 11.71 -21.91 20.91
C ALA A 177 11.05 -22.95 19.98
N SER A 178 9.71 -23.01 19.96
CA SER A 178 8.99 -23.77 18.93
C SER A 178 8.76 -22.92 17.68
N ARG A 179 9.29 -23.37 16.53
CA ARG A 179 8.98 -22.82 15.19
C ARG A 179 7.53 -23.12 14.83
N GLY A 180 6.61 -22.24 15.27
CA GLY A 180 5.21 -22.28 14.86
C GLY A 180 5.05 -21.84 13.40
N ASP A 181 4.55 -22.76 12.59
CA ASP A 181 4.19 -22.60 11.19
C ASP A 181 3.22 -21.42 11.00
N PHE A 182 3.60 -20.45 10.16
CA PHE A 182 2.76 -19.30 9.85
C PHE A 182 1.70 -19.70 8.81
N PRO A 183 0.39 -19.58 9.09
CA PRO A 183 -0.61 -19.83 8.07
C PRO A 183 -0.44 -18.81 6.95
N ARG A 184 -0.11 -19.31 5.75
CA ARG A 184 -0.14 -18.56 4.50
C ARG A 184 -1.56 -18.05 4.29
N ASN A 185 -1.82 -16.79 4.65
CA ASN A 185 -3.10 -16.14 4.40
C ASN A 185 -3.28 -15.94 2.88
N ARG A 186 -3.94 -16.92 2.24
CA ARG A 186 -4.68 -16.73 1.00
C ARG A 186 -6.00 -16.05 1.37
N SER A 187 -6.22 -14.87 0.77
CA SER A 187 -7.52 -14.41 0.25
C SER A 187 -8.78 -14.80 1.03
N GLY A 188 -9.43 -13.82 1.65
CA GLY A 188 -10.81 -13.99 2.10
C GLY A 188 -11.41 -12.73 2.73
N TYR A 189 -11.75 -11.75 1.90
CA TYR A 189 -12.78 -10.78 2.28
C TYR A 189 -14.09 -11.58 2.35
N ARG A 190 -14.56 -11.91 3.55
CA ARG A 190 -15.91 -12.46 3.75
C ARG A 190 -16.68 -11.54 4.68
N ARG A 191 -17.70 -10.95 4.05
CA ARG A 191 -18.87 -10.23 4.54
C ARG A 191 -19.36 -10.76 5.91
N ALA A 192 -19.58 -9.87 6.86
CA ALA A 192 -20.40 -10.15 8.03
C ALA A 192 -21.81 -9.62 7.75
N GLU A 193 -22.66 -10.51 7.22
CA GLU A 193 -24.11 -10.43 7.29
C GLU A 193 -24.56 -11.72 8.02
N GLY A 194 -25.42 -11.59 9.03
CA GLY A 194 -26.28 -12.66 9.53
C GLY A 194 -25.75 -13.55 10.67
N LEU A 195 -26.17 -13.24 11.89
CA LEU A 195 -26.73 -14.21 12.87
C LEU A 195 -28.15 -13.66 13.10
N GLU A 196 -29.20 -14.15 12.41
CA GLU A 196 -30.07 -15.30 12.81
C GLU A 196 -30.31 -15.32 14.33
N GLU A 197 -31.50 -14.95 14.81
CA GLU A 197 -32.72 -15.80 14.91
C GLU A 197 -32.40 -17.09 15.70
N GLU A 198 -33.10 -17.50 16.75
CA GLU A 198 -34.54 -17.46 17.01
C GLU A 198 -34.80 -18.08 18.41
N GLY A 199 -35.98 -17.85 19.00
CA GLY A 199 -36.71 -18.97 19.63
C GLY A 199 -37.23 -18.81 21.07
N GLY A 200 -38.55 -18.68 21.20
CA GLY A 200 -39.33 -19.14 22.36
C GLY A 200 -40.51 -18.24 22.73
N ARG A 201 -41.70 -18.35 22.08
CA ARG A 201 -42.91 -19.07 22.58
C ARG A 201 -43.21 -18.78 24.06
N GLY A 202 -44.35 -18.27 24.52
CA GLY A 202 -45.73 -18.19 24.02
C GLY A 202 -46.67 -18.45 25.21
N GLU A 203 -47.86 -17.83 25.23
CA GLU A 203 -49.02 -18.07 26.13
C GLU A 203 -48.85 -17.71 27.62
N LYS A 204 -49.75 -17.01 28.33
CA LYS A 204 -51.20 -16.76 28.27
C LYS A 204 -51.52 -15.34 28.75
#